data_AF-A0A7V9CH91-F1
#
_entry.id   AF-A0A7V9CH91-F1
#
_cell.length_a   1.000
_cell.length_b   1.000
_cell.length_c   1.000
_cell.angle_alpha   90.00
_cell.angle_beta   90.00
_cell.angle_gamma   90.00
#
_symmetry.space_group_name_H-M   'P 1'
#
loop_
_entity.id
_entity.type
_entity.pdbx_description
1 polymer ?
#
loop_
_entity_poly.entity_id
_entity_poly.type
_entity_poly.pdbx_seq_one_letter_code
_entity_poly.pdbx_strand_id
1 'polypeptide(L)'
;MQIALSVHLFGAVIWVGGMFFAYFALRPAAGKTLAPPLRLPLWAATLQRFFAWVSLAIVLILASGIAMIMLLGGFGAVGIHVHAMLAIGVVMMAVFAHVYFAPFKKLRRNVEAQDWQAGGDALAQIRKLVALNLALGFLTIAVATLGSATP
;
A
#
# COMPACT_ATOMS: atom_id res chain seq x y z
N MET A 1 4.53 -24.72 -0.78
CA MET A 1 3.62 -23.90 0.05
C MET A 1 4.37 -22.89 0.91
N GLN A 2 5.24 -23.32 1.84
CA GLN A 2 5.89 -22.43 2.82
C GLN A 2 6.67 -21.25 2.20
N ILE A 3 7.44 -21.49 1.14
CA ILE A 3 8.20 -20.41 0.47
C ILE A 3 7.25 -19.35 -0.11
N ALA A 4 6.16 -19.77 -0.76
CA ALA A 4 5.18 -18.85 -1.33
C ALA A 4 4.51 -18.01 -0.23
N LEU A 5 4.15 -18.64 0.89
CA LEU A 5 3.60 -17.93 2.05
C LEU A 5 4.59 -16.89 2.60
N SER A 6 5.86 -17.23 2.79
CA SER A 6 6.87 -16.28 3.26
C SER A 6 7.03 -15.09 2.32
N VAL A 7 7.09 -15.33 1.01
CA VAL A 7 7.17 -14.26 -0.01
C VAL A 7 5.92 -13.37 0.05
N HIS A 8 4.74 -13.97 0.18
CA HIS A 8 3.48 -13.26 0.31
C HIS A 8 3.47 -12.34 1.53
N LEU A 9 3.87 -12.86 2.69
CA LEU A 9 3.93 -12.12 3.94
C LEU A 9 4.98 -11.00 3.89
N PHE A 10 6.15 -11.20 3.28
CA PHE A 10 7.12 -10.13 3.13
C PHE A 10 6.58 -8.97 2.29
N GLY A 11 5.91 -9.27 1.18
CA GLY A 11 5.23 -8.23 0.40
C GLY A 11 4.18 -7.48 1.23
N ALA A 12 3.34 -8.22 1.96
CA ALA A 12 2.30 -7.63 2.80
C ALA A 12 2.90 -6.74 3.92
N VAL A 13 3.95 -7.19 4.60
CA VAL A 13 4.66 -6.44 5.64
C VAL A 13 5.28 -5.16 5.09
N ILE A 14 5.97 -5.24 3.95
CA ILE A 14 6.59 -4.06 3.32
C ILE A 14 5.52 -3.03 2.96
N TRP A 15 4.42 -3.46 2.37
CA TRP A 15 3.37 -2.55 1.90
C TRP A 15 2.55 -1.98 3.05
N VAL A 16 1.90 -2.83 3.86
CA VAL A 16 1.02 -2.40 4.96
C VAL A 16 1.84 -1.72 6.06
N GLY A 17 2.97 -2.31 6.45
CA GLY A 17 3.87 -1.73 7.45
C GLY A 17 4.46 -0.39 7.00
N GLY A 18 4.84 -0.26 5.73
CA GLY A 18 5.31 1.01 5.17
C GLY A 18 4.24 2.10 5.17
N MET A 19 2.98 1.77 4.85
CA MET A 19 1.86 2.71 4.95
C MET A 19 1.60 3.13 6.40
N PHE A 20 1.65 2.20 7.34
CA PHE A 20 1.51 2.48 8.77
C PHE A 20 2.62 3.44 9.25
N PHE A 21 3.88 3.13 8.95
CA PHE A 21 5.02 3.98 9.29
C PHE A 21 4.88 5.38 8.69
N ALA A 22 4.53 5.48 7.40
CA ALA A 22 4.36 6.76 6.74
C ALA A 22 3.29 7.62 7.44
N TYR A 23 2.16 7.00 7.81
CA TYR A 23 1.01 7.71 8.36
C TYR A 23 1.19 8.11 9.83
N PHE A 24 1.66 7.19 10.67
CA PHE A 24 1.70 7.35 12.12
C PHE A 24 3.06 7.80 12.67
N ALA A 25 4.15 7.62 11.94
CA ALA A 25 5.48 8.02 12.40
C ALA A 25 6.07 9.15 11.54
N LEU A 26 6.25 8.92 10.24
CA LEU A 26 6.91 9.89 9.37
C LEU A 26 6.15 11.22 9.28
N ARG A 27 4.82 11.16 9.10
CA ARG A 27 3.98 12.35 8.98
C ARG A 27 4.06 13.28 10.20
N PRO A 28 3.78 12.83 11.43
CA PRO A 28 3.88 13.72 12.59
C PRO A 28 5.32 14.19 12.81
N ALA A 29 6.32 13.34 12.59
CA ALA A 29 7.72 13.74 12.69
C ALA A 29 8.05 14.89 11.72
N ALA A 30 7.76 14.74 10.43
CA ALA A 30 7.98 15.78 9.42
C ALA A 30 7.17 17.06 9.70
N GLY A 31 5.97 16.93 10.25
CA GLY A 31 5.15 18.07 10.67
C GLY A 31 5.75 18.85 11.84
N LYS A 32 6.47 18.18 12.76
CA LYS A 32 7.08 18.79 13.95
C LYS A 32 8.48 19.33 13.68
N THR A 33 9.29 18.62 12.91
CA THR A 33 10.74 18.90 12.80
C THR A 33 11.12 19.74 11.59
N LEU A 34 10.28 19.80 10.55
CA LEU A 34 10.61 20.50 9.31
C LEU A 34 9.77 21.77 9.14
N ALA A 35 10.43 22.83 8.65
CA ALA A 35 9.75 24.01 8.15
C ALA A 35 8.82 23.65 6.97
N PRO A 36 7.69 24.35 6.78
CA PRO A 36 6.70 24.01 5.74
C PRO A 36 7.28 23.77 4.33
N PRO A 37 8.23 24.58 3.81
CA PRO A 37 8.80 24.38 2.47
C PRO A 37 9.62 23.08 2.31
N LEU A 38 10.17 22.55 3.40
CA LEU A 38 11.01 21.33 3.37
C LEU A 38 10.20 20.03 3.44
N ARG A 39 8.91 20.12 3.83
CA ARG A 39 8.06 18.94 4.01
C ARG A 39 7.69 18.27 2.69
N LEU A 40 7.27 19.04 1.70
CA LEU A 40 6.82 18.49 0.42
C LEU A 40 7.94 17.83 -0.39
N PRO A 41 9.17 18.40 -0.46
CA PRO A 41 10.33 17.72 -1.04
C PRO A 41 10.66 16.39 -0.35
N LEU A 42 10.64 16.34 0.98
CA LEU A 42 10.83 15.10 1.73
C LEU A 42 9.79 14.06 1.31
N TRP A 43 8.51 14.43 1.30
CA TRP A 43 7.43 13.52 0.92
C TRP A 43 7.55 13.03 -0.52
N ALA A 44 7.87 13.90 -1.47
CA ALA A 44 8.09 13.50 -2.86
C ALA A 44 9.21 12.46 -2.96
N ALA A 45 10.34 12.70 -2.29
CA ALA A 45 11.49 11.82 -2.30
C ALA A 45 11.24 10.48 -1.56
N THR A 46 10.49 10.50 -0.45
CA THR A 46 10.12 9.29 0.29
C THR A 46 9.13 8.46 -0.52
N LEU A 47 8.06 9.06 -1.05
CA LEU A 47 7.03 8.35 -1.82
C LEU A 47 7.61 7.75 -3.10
N GLN A 48 8.56 8.44 -3.76
CA GLN A 48 9.25 7.89 -4.93
C GLN A 48 9.93 6.55 -4.63
N ARG A 49 10.67 6.47 -3.53
CA ARG A 49 11.36 5.23 -3.11
C ARG A 49 10.37 4.19 -2.62
N PHE A 50 9.41 4.61 -1.79
CA PHE A 50 8.42 3.71 -1.22
C PHE A 50 7.54 3.07 -2.30
N PHE A 51 7.10 3.83 -3.31
CA PHE A 51 6.27 3.29 -4.38
C PHE A 51 6.99 2.29 -5.28
N ALA A 52 8.32 2.37 -5.42
CA ALA A 52 9.08 1.31 -6.08
C ALA A 52 9.00 -0.01 -5.30
N TRP A 53 9.16 0.06 -3.97
CA TRP A 53 9.00 -1.10 -3.09
C TRP A 53 7.56 -1.62 -3.05
N VAL A 54 6.56 -0.74 -3.08
CA VAL A 54 5.14 -1.14 -3.15
C VAL A 54 4.85 -1.88 -4.46
N SER A 55 5.34 -1.38 -5.60
CA SER A 55 5.18 -2.07 -6.88
C SER A 55 5.78 -3.48 -6.85
N LEU A 56 6.99 -3.63 -6.27
CA LEU A 56 7.59 -4.94 -6.07
C LEU A 56 6.75 -5.82 -5.13
N ALA A 57 6.28 -5.28 -4.00
CA ALA A 57 5.45 -5.99 -3.04
C ALA A 57 4.14 -6.49 -3.68
N ILE A 58 3.47 -5.67 -4.51
CA ILE A 58 2.26 -6.07 -5.24
C ILE A 58 2.53 -7.28 -6.12
N VAL A 59 3.62 -7.27 -6.90
CA VAL A 59 3.99 -8.39 -7.78
C VAL A 59 4.26 -9.64 -6.96
N LEU A 60 5.03 -9.53 -5.86
CA LEU A 60 5.33 -10.65 -4.98
C LEU A 60 4.07 -11.24 -4.34
N ILE A 61 3.17 -10.40 -3.83
CA ILE A 61 1.89 -10.82 -3.20
C ILE A 61 1.02 -11.55 -4.22
N LEU A 62 0.84 -11.00 -5.43
CA LEU A 62 0.01 -11.61 -6.45
C LEU A 62 0.57 -12.94 -6.95
N ALA A 63 1.85 -12.97 -7.31
CA ALA A 63 2.50 -14.16 -7.83
C ALA A 63 2.46 -15.30 -6.79
N SER A 64 2.80 -15.00 -5.55
CA SER A 64 2.74 -15.98 -4.45
C SER A 64 1.31 -16.38 -4.09
N GLY A 65 0.36 -15.45 -4.07
CA GLY A 65 -1.05 -15.71 -3.77
C GLY A 65 -1.68 -16.64 -4.79
N ILE A 66 -1.48 -16.36 -6.08
CA ILE A 66 -1.95 -17.23 -7.17
C ILE A 66 -1.28 -18.60 -7.10
N ALA A 67 0.04 -18.65 -6.85
CA ALA A 67 0.74 -19.92 -6.68
C ALA A 67 0.16 -20.76 -5.53
N MET A 68 -0.16 -20.15 -4.38
CA MET A 68 -0.80 -20.84 -3.26
C MET A 68 -2.20 -21.36 -3.62
N ILE A 69 -3.02 -20.55 -4.30
CA ILE A 69 -4.35 -20.98 -4.78
C ILE A 69 -4.23 -22.20 -5.70
N MET A 70 -3.29 -22.19 -6.64
CA MET A 70 -3.08 -23.31 -7.56
C MET A 70 -2.61 -24.58 -6.83
N LEU A 71 -1.71 -24.43 -5.85
CA LEU A 71 -1.24 -25.53 -5.02
C LEU A 71 -2.33 -26.13 -4.11
N LEU A 72 -3.37 -25.36 -3.79
CA LEU A 72 -4.53 -25.80 -2.99
C LEU A 72 -5.64 -26.46 -3.83
N GLY A 73 -5.41 -26.70 -5.13
CA GLY A 73 -6.41 -27.29 -6.03
C GLY A 73 -7.18 -26.27 -6.87
N GLY A 74 -6.74 -25.02 -6.90
CA GLY A 74 -7.30 -23.95 -7.73
C GLY A 74 -8.41 -23.14 -7.08
N PHE A 75 -8.96 -22.19 -7.83
CA PHE A 75 -9.95 -21.24 -7.32
C PHE A 75 -11.26 -21.87 -6.81
N GLY A 76 -11.62 -23.06 -7.27
CA GLY A 76 -12.80 -23.78 -6.78
C GLY A 76 -12.59 -24.51 -5.45
N ALA A 77 -11.33 -24.67 -5.02
CA ALA A 77 -10.98 -25.44 -3.82
C ALA A 77 -10.67 -24.54 -2.60
N VAL A 78 -10.49 -23.23 -2.80
CA VAL A 78 -10.19 -22.29 -1.71
C VAL A 78 -11.46 -21.74 -1.07
N GLY A 79 -11.40 -21.45 0.23
CA GLY A 79 -12.53 -20.89 0.97
C GLY A 79 -12.87 -19.44 0.58
N ILE A 80 -14.08 -19.00 0.93
CA ILE A 80 -14.60 -17.65 0.63
C ILE A 80 -13.68 -16.52 1.13
N HIS A 81 -12.96 -16.75 2.24
CA HIS A 81 -12.01 -15.78 2.79
C HIS A 81 -10.86 -15.47 1.82
N VAL A 82 -10.39 -16.45 1.03
CA VAL A 82 -9.34 -16.24 0.02
C VAL A 82 -9.85 -15.37 -1.13
N HIS A 83 -11.08 -15.60 -1.57
CA HIS A 83 -11.73 -14.74 -2.58
C HIS A 83 -11.92 -13.31 -2.06
N ALA A 84 -12.32 -13.15 -0.80
CA ALA A 84 -12.44 -11.85 -0.16
C ALA A 84 -11.08 -11.14 -0.07
N MET A 85 -10.01 -11.84 0.34
CA MET A 85 -8.64 -11.29 0.34
C MET A 85 -8.20 -10.84 -1.05
N LEU A 86 -8.47 -11.65 -2.09
CA LEU A 86 -8.15 -11.29 -3.46
C LEU A 86 -8.93 -10.06 -3.92
N ALA A 87 -10.24 -10.01 -3.67
CA ALA A 87 -11.08 -8.88 -4.04
C ALA A 87 -10.62 -7.58 -3.37
N ILE A 88 -10.32 -7.63 -2.06
CA ILE A 88 -9.76 -6.47 -1.34
C ILE A 88 -8.40 -6.09 -1.91
N GLY A 89 -7.52 -7.06 -2.17
CA GLY A 89 -6.21 -6.82 -2.78
C GLY A 89 -6.29 -6.11 -4.14
N VAL A 90 -7.24 -6.50 -5.00
CA VAL A 90 -7.49 -5.83 -6.28
C VAL A 90 -7.94 -4.38 -6.08
N VAL A 91 -8.84 -4.12 -5.12
CA VAL A 91 -9.24 -2.75 -4.77
C VAL A 91 -8.04 -1.93 -4.27
N MET A 92 -7.21 -2.51 -3.40
CA MET A 92 -6.00 -1.87 -2.88
C MET A 92 -5.01 -1.52 -4.00
N MET A 93 -4.84 -2.41 -4.99
CA MET A 93 -4.02 -2.16 -6.17
C MET A 93 -4.58 -1.03 -7.03
N ALA A 94 -5.89 -0.98 -7.24
CA ALA A 94 -6.54 0.09 -7.99
C ALA A 94 -6.35 1.46 -7.31
N VAL A 95 -6.48 1.51 -5.98
CA VAL A 95 -6.18 2.70 -5.18
C VAL A 95 -4.72 3.11 -5.34
N PHE A 96 -3.78 2.17 -5.25
CA PHE A 96 -2.36 2.47 -5.44
C PHE A 96 -2.06 2.97 -6.85
N ALA A 97 -2.60 2.34 -7.89
CA ALA A 97 -2.44 2.79 -9.27
C ALA A 97 -2.95 4.23 -9.45
N HIS A 98 -4.13 4.53 -8.90
CA HIS A 98 -4.66 5.90 -8.92
C HIS A 98 -3.72 6.88 -8.21
N VAL A 99 -3.23 6.55 -7.00
CA VAL A 99 -2.26 7.36 -6.24
C VAL A 99 -0.98 7.62 -7.03
N TYR A 100 -0.42 6.59 -7.66
CA TYR A 100 0.85 6.63 -8.37
C TYR A 100 0.77 7.49 -9.63
N PHE A 101 -0.26 7.26 -10.46
CA PHE A 101 -0.35 7.91 -11.78
C PHE A 101 -0.95 9.33 -11.72
N ALA A 102 -1.79 9.64 -10.73
CA ALA A 102 -2.45 10.94 -10.65
C ALA A 102 -1.82 11.88 -9.59
N PRO A 103 -2.14 11.79 -8.28
CA PRO A 103 -1.71 12.79 -7.32
C PRO A 103 -0.19 12.76 -7.03
N PHE A 104 0.49 11.62 -7.14
CA PHE A 104 1.94 11.59 -6.97
C PHE A 104 2.69 12.34 -8.08
N LYS A 105 2.25 12.18 -9.33
CA LYS A 105 2.77 12.96 -10.46
C LYS A 105 2.53 14.46 -10.26
N LYS A 106 1.34 14.83 -9.78
CA LYS A 106 1.01 16.23 -9.41
C LYS A 106 1.91 16.77 -8.31
N LEU A 107 2.11 15.99 -7.23
CA LEU A 107 2.98 16.37 -6.11
C LEU A 107 4.39 16.67 -6.61
N ARG A 108 5.00 15.76 -7.37
CA ARG A 108 6.37 15.96 -7.90
C ARG A 108 6.49 17.20 -8.75
N ARG A 109 5.57 17.38 -9.71
CA ARG A 109 5.55 18.54 -10.59
C ARG A 109 5.43 19.86 -9.81
N ASN A 110 4.54 19.91 -8.83
CA ASN A 110 4.30 21.12 -8.05
C ASN A 110 5.47 21.42 -7.09
N VAL A 111 6.14 20.39 -6.57
CA VAL A 111 7.38 20.56 -5.79
C VAL A 111 8.51 21.11 -6.66
N GLU A 112 8.68 20.59 -7.87
CA GLU A 112 9.68 21.08 -8.83
C GLU A 112 9.39 22.53 -9.25
N ALA A 113 8.11 22.89 -9.41
CA ALA A 113 7.68 24.26 -9.71
C ALA A 113 7.59 25.19 -8.48
N GLN A 114 7.92 24.70 -7.28
CA GLN A 114 7.77 25.42 -6.01
C GLN A 114 6.34 25.94 -5.72
N ASP A 115 5.33 25.31 -6.31
CA ASP A 115 3.91 25.56 -6.01
C ASP A 115 3.49 24.77 -4.77
N TRP A 116 3.74 25.37 -3.60
CA TRP A 116 3.53 24.73 -2.31
C TRP A 116 2.04 24.48 -2.00
N GLN A 117 1.15 25.33 -2.50
CA GLN A 117 -0.28 25.20 -2.27
C GLN A 117 -0.82 23.97 -3.02
N ALA A 118 -0.60 23.92 -4.34
CA ALA A 118 -1.06 22.79 -5.15
C ALA A 118 -0.31 21.49 -4.80
N GLY A 119 0.95 21.59 -4.36
CA GLY A 119 1.70 20.45 -3.82
C GLY A 119 1.11 19.91 -2.52
N GLY A 120 0.67 20.80 -1.62
CA GLY A 120 -0.01 20.46 -0.38
C GLY A 120 -1.34 19.74 -0.61
N ASP A 121 -2.13 20.20 -1.59
CA ASP A 121 -3.40 19.60 -1.99
C ASP A 121 -3.20 18.19 -2.58
N ALA A 122 -2.21 18.02 -3.45
CA ALA A 122 -1.83 16.71 -3.97
C ALA A 122 -1.43 15.75 -2.85
N LEU A 123 -0.60 16.20 -1.89
CA LEU A 123 -0.23 15.39 -0.73
C LEU A 123 -1.44 15.10 0.18
N ALA A 124 -2.41 16.01 0.30
CA ALA A 124 -3.67 15.76 1.02
C ALA A 124 -4.48 14.62 0.39
N GLN A 125 -4.57 14.61 -0.94
CA GLN A 125 -5.24 13.52 -1.66
C GLN A 125 -4.52 12.18 -1.46
N ILE A 126 -3.18 12.15 -1.58
CA ILE A 126 -2.38 10.94 -1.33
C ILE A 126 -2.64 10.40 0.08
N ARG A 127 -2.64 11.27 1.09
CA ARG A 127 -2.87 10.88 2.49
C ARG A 127 -4.21 10.18 2.70
N LYS A 128 -5.30 10.70 2.11
CA LYS A 128 -6.63 10.08 2.23
C LYS A 128 -6.66 8.70 1.60
N LEU A 129 -6.07 8.56 0.41
CA LEU A 129 -6.03 7.30 -0.32
C LEU A 129 -5.13 6.26 0.37
N VAL A 130 -3.99 6.68 0.92
CA VAL A 130 -3.12 5.81 1.72
C VAL A 130 -3.81 5.37 3.00
N ALA A 131 -4.58 6.23 3.66
CA ALA A 131 -5.36 5.85 4.85
C ALA A 131 -6.44 4.82 4.52
N LEU A 132 -7.18 5.01 3.41
CA LEU A 132 -8.12 4.02 2.90
C LEU A 132 -7.41 2.67 2.64
N ASN A 133 -6.27 2.73 1.95
CA ASN A 133 -5.53 1.54 1.58
C ASN A 133 -4.95 0.80 2.80
N LEU A 134 -4.51 1.53 3.82
CA LEU A 134 -4.07 0.97 5.09
C LEU A 134 -5.22 0.29 5.84
N ALA A 135 -6.41 0.90 5.87
CA ALA A 135 -7.59 0.29 6.48
C ALA A 135 -7.99 -1.02 5.77
N LEU A 136 -7.96 -1.03 4.44
CA LEU A 136 -8.17 -2.25 3.64
C LEU A 136 -7.08 -3.30 3.90
N GLY A 137 -5.84 -2.89 4.09
CA GLY A 137 -4.74 -3.78 4.49
C GLY A 137 -5.00 -4.47 5.83
N PHE A 138 -5.43 -3.71 6.85
CA PHE A 138 -5.80 -4.29 8.13
C PHE A 138 -7.03 -5.19 8.04
N LEU A 139 -8.04 -4.81 7.27
CA LEU A 139 -9.20 -5.66 7.00
C LEU A 139 -8.79 -6.97 6.34
N THR A 140 -7.88 -6.93 5.37
CA THR A 140 -7.36 -8.14 4.68
C THR A 140 -6.67 -9.07 5.67
N ILE A 141 -5.85 -8.53 6.58
CA ILE A 141 -5.19 -9.32 7.64
C ILE A 141 -6.24 -9.96 8.56
N ALA A 142 -7.27 -9.21 8.97
CA ALA A 142 -8.35 -9.73 9.80
C ALA A 142 -9.14 -10.85 9.10
N VAL A 143 -9.44 -10.68 7.81
CA VAL A 143 -10.11 -11.71 6.98
C VAL A 143 -9.24 -12.98 6.90
N ALA A 144 -7.92 -12.82 6.71
CA ALA A 144 -7.00 -13.94 6.63
C ALA A 144 -6.96 -14.73 7.95
N THR A 145 -6.84 -14.05 9.09
CA THR A 145 -6.71 -14.70 10.40
C THR A 145 -8.03 -15.29 10.89
N LEU A 146 -9.14 -14.57 10.76
CA LEU A 146 -10.47 -15.05 11.17
C LEU A 146 -10.95 -16.18 10.26
N GLY A 147 -10.72 -16.08 8.95
CA GLY A 147 -11.07 -17.14 8.00
C GLY A 147 -10.24 -18.41 8.16
N SER A 148 -9.01 -18.30 8.68
CA SER A 148 -8.17 -19.47 9.01
C SER A 148 -8.56 -20.17 10.32
N ALA A 149 -9.38 -19.52 11.16
CA ALA A 149 -9.83 -20.04 12.44
C ALA A 149 -11.18 -20.80 12.36
N THR A 150 -11.90 -20.68 11.26
CA THR A 150 -13.14 -21.43 10.99
C THR A 150 -12.82 -22.69 10.17
N PRO A 151 -13.23 -23.89 10.62
CA PRO A 151 -12.93 -25.17 9.96
C PRO A 151 -13.57 -25.29 8.57
#